data_AF-A0A962AW02-F1
#
_entry.id   AF-A0A962AW02-F1
#
_cell.length_a   1.000
_cell.length_b   1.000
_cell.length_c   1.000
_cell.angle_alpha   90.00
_cell.angle_beta   90.00
_cell.angle_gamma   90.00
#
_symmetry.space_group_name_H-M   'P 1'
#
loop_
_entity.id
_entity.type
_entity.pdbx_description
1 polymer ?
#
loop_
_entity_poly.entity_id
_entity_poly.type
_entity_poly.pdbx_seq_one_letter_code
_entity_poly.pdbx_strand_id
1 'polypeptide(L)'
;AQVASFFGSASPGASEWSYRRFILHCADLCAQAGGVDAFLVGSELVALTRVRSASGIYPAVQALATLASDVKSRLGAATKVSYAADWTEYGAHVLDGGAEVRFPLDVVWSSPAVDFVGIDAYWPLSDWRDGSHLDAAEADDIYDLAYLTRRIGAGEAYDWYYADDAARRNQIRTPITDGAYGKPWMFRQKDLVGWWSNAHVERVGGVELPGATNWIARGKPIWLVETGCPAVDRGANAPNVFPDVKSSESGLPYFSRGFRDDLMQARFIEATLARFDPAMPGFDPACNPQSPVYGGRMVEAARIHIWAWDARPFPA
;
A
#
# COMPACT_ATOMS: atom_id res chain seq x y z
N ALA A 1 26.89 4.57 2.55
CA ALA A 1 27.39 5.88 2.06
C ALA A 1 26.35 6.61 1.20
N GLN A 2 25.88 6.03 0.09
CA GLN A 2 24.90 6.69 -0.80
C GLN A 2 23.59 7.08 -0.11
N VAL A 3 22.97 6.17 0.65
CA VAL A 3 21.74 6.46 1.42
C VAL A 3 21.97 7.62 2.40
N ALA A 4 23.08 7.61 3.13
CA ALA A 4 23.42 8.70 4.04
C ALA A 4 23.62 10.04 3.30
N SER A 5 24.26 10.02 2.12
CA SER A 5 24.42 11.21 1.28
C SER A 5 23.09 11.75 0.76
N PHE A 6 22.13 10.88 0.43
CA PHE A 6 20.80 11.28 -0.02
C PHE A 6 19.99 11.96 1.09
N PHE A 7 19.97 11.35 2.29
CA PHE A 7 19.28 11.94 3.44
C PHE A 7 19.98 13.17 3.99
N GLY A 8 21.30 13.27 3.88
CA GLY A 8 22.08 14.43 4.30
C GLY A 8 22.42 14.45 5.78
N SER A 9 22.80 15.63 6.28
CA SER A 9 23.29 15.81 7.65
C SER A 9 22.15 15.90 8.67
N ALA A 10 22.42 15.58 9.94
CA ALA A 10 21.40 15.62 10.99
C ALA A 10 20.82 17.04 11.22
N SER A 11 21.60 18.08 10.96
CA SER A 11 21.23 19.49 11.09
C SER A 11 21.56 20.22 9.78
N PRO A 12 20.72 20.08 8.75
CA PRO A 12 21.04 20.58 7.42
C PRO A 12 21.11 22.11 7.39
N GLY A 13 22.21 22.63 6.87
CA GLY A 13 22.39 24.06 6.65
C GLY A 13 21.56 24.58 5.47
N ALA A 14 21.44 25.90 5.35
CA ALA A 14 20.63 26.53 4.30
C ALA A 14 21.08 26.17 2.88
N SER A 15 22.37 25.89 2.66
CA SER A 15 22.94 25.52 1.36
C SER A 15 23.03 24.02 1.10
N GLU A 16 22.65 23.17 2.08
CA GLU A 16 22.66 21.72 1.86
C GLU A 16 21.55 21.32 0.88
N TRP A 17 21.81 20.35 0.00
CA TRP A 17 20.79 19.78 -0.88
C TRP A 17 20.59 18.31 -0.53
N SER A 18 19.59 18.03 0.31
CA SER A 18 19.31 16.70 0.83
C SER A 18 17.83 16.49 1.08
N TYR A 19 17.41 15.22 1.08
CA TYR A 19 16.00 14.86 1.29
C TYR A 19 15.49 15.32 2.66
N ARG A 20 16.31 15.16 3.72
CA ARG A 20 15.96 15.63 5.07
C ARG A 20 15.70 17.13 5.09
N ARG A 21 16.57 17.94 4.48
CA ARG A 21 16.37 19.40 4.43
C ARG A 21 15.08 19.76 3.72
N PHE A 22 14.79 19.11 2.58
CA PHE A 22 13.55 19.32 1.84
C PHE A 22 12.33 19.07 2.72
N ILE A 23 12.26 17.90 3.37
CA ILE A 23 11.11 17.52 4.20
C ILE A 23 10.97 18.41 5.44
N LEU A 24 12.08 18.74 6.12
CA LEU A 24 12.05 19.63 7.29
C LEU A 24 11.65 21.07 6.92
N HIS A 25 12.05 21.55 5.73
CA HIS A 25 11.60 22.84 5.23
C HIS A 25 10.09 22.86 4.99
N CYS A 26 9.52 21.81 4.38
CA CYS A 26 8.07 21.69 4.23
C CYS A 26 7.35 21.65 5.59
N ALA A 27 7.90 20.92 6.57
CA ALA A 27 7.35 20.90 7.93
C ALA A 27 7.37 22.30 8.57
N ASP A 28 8.45 23.09 8.38
CA ASP A 28 8.52 24.47 8.88
C ASP A 28 7.49 25.38 8.22
N LEU A 29 7.20 25.19 6.93
CA LEU A 29 6.14 25.93 6.24
C LEU A 29 4.76 25.58 6.81
N CYS A 30 4.48 24.29 7.03
CA CYS A 30 3.24 23.85 7.68
C CYS A 30 3.11 24.44 9.10
N ALA A 31 4.18 24.43 9.90
CA ALA A 31 4.17 25.03 11.23
C ALA A 31 3.88 26.55 11.18
N GLN A 32 4.52 27.28 10.27
CA GLN A 32 4.28 28.72 10.07
C GLN A 32 2.85 29.02 9.59
N ALA A 33 2.23 28.11 8.85
CA ALA A 33 0.84 28.21 8.41
C ALA A 33 -0.19 27.89 9.52
N GLY A 34 0.25 27.53 10.73
CA GLY A 34 -0.62 27.18 11.86
C GLY A 34 -0.82 25.68 12.08
N GLY A 35 -0.09 24.83 11.35
CA GLY A 35 -0.17 23.37 11.43
C GLY A 35 -1.00 22.74 10.31
N VAL A 36 -1.00 21.41 10.28
CA VAL A 36 -1.79 20.59 9.35
C VAL A 36 -2.34 19.36 10.08
N ASP A 37 -3.41 18.77 9.58
CA ASP A 37 -3.98 17.56 10.20
C ASP A 37 -3.04 16.35 10.08
N ALA A 38 -2.36 16.21 8.95
CA ALA A 38 -1.43 15.12 8.68
C ALA A 38 -0.26 15.57 7.78
N PHE A 39 0.88 14.89 7.92
CA PHE A 39 2.10 15.12 7.15
C PHE A 39 2.79 13.79 6.84
N LEU A 40 3.18 13.59 5.58
CA LEU A 40 3.93 12.41 5.15
C LEU A 40 5.42 12.74 4.98
N VAL A 41 6.30 11.97 5.61
CA VAL A 41 7.75 12.15 5.48
C VAL A 41 8.32 11.58 4.18
N GLY A 42 7.49 10.92 3.39
CA GLY A 42 7.77 10.37 2.08
C GLY A 42 6.64 9.47 1.60
N SER A 43 6.63 9.21 0.29
CA SER A 43 5.76 8.22 -0.33
C SER A 43 6.52 7.40 -1.38
N GLU A 44 6.17 6.12 -1.51
CA GLU A 44 6.58 5.21 -2.61
C GLU A 44 8.09 5.17 -2.92
N LEU A 45 8.94 5.27 -1.90
CA LEU A 45 10.39 5.18 -2.04
C LEU A 45 10.85 3.71 -2.14
N VAL A 46 10.11 2.86 -2.87
CA VAL A 46 10.22 1.38 -2.89
C VAL A 46 11.65 0.90 -3.09
N ALA A 47 12.33 1.44 -4.10
CA ALA A 47 13.71 1.05 -4.40
C ALA A 47 14.68 1.45 -3.28
N LEU A 48 14.43 2.61 -2.65
CA LEU A 48 15.27 3.17 -1.60
C LEU A 48 15.07 2.43 -0.26
N THR A 49 13.82 2.14 0.12
CA THR A 49 13.49 1.42 1.37
C THR A 49 13.93 -0.04 1.35
N ARG A 50 14.17 -0.61 0.15
CA ARG A 50 14.74 -1.95 -0.05
C ARG A 50 16.27 -1.98 -0.17
N VAL A 51 16.97 -0.84 -0.17
CA VAL A 51 18.44 -0.82 -0.14
C VAL A 51 18.93 -1.46 1.16
N ARG A 52 19.84 -2.41 1.04
CA ARG A 52 20.44 -3.15 2.17
C ARG A 52 21.94 -2.84 2.28
N SER A 53 22.42 -2.57 3.48
CA SER A 53 23.87 -2.48 3.76
C SER A 53 24.45 -3.78 4.33
N ALA A 54 23.60 -4.65 4.87
CA ALA A 54 23.90 -6.00 5.34
C ALA A 54 22.57 -6.78 5.48
N SER A 55 22.63 -8.07 5.84
CA SER A 55 21.40 -8.83 6.11
C SER A 55 20.58 -8.18 7.23
N GLY A 56 19.29 -7.96 6.98
CA GLY A 56 18.38 -7.27 7.90
C GLY A 56 18.64 -5.77 8.13
N ILE A 57 19.65 -5.15 7.49
CA ILE A 57 19.96 -3.74 7.72
C ILE A 57 19.52 -2.88 6.54
N TYR A 58 18.49 -2.08 6.77
CA TYR A 58 17.87 -1.16 5.81
C TYR A 58 18.15 0.30 6.24
N PRO A 59 19.23 0.94 5.78
CA PRO A 59 19.61 2.27 6.25
C PRO A 59 18.59 3.36 5.92
N ALA A 60 17.82 3.21 4.84
CA ALA A 60 16.88 4.24 4.40
C ALA A 60 15.65 4.32 5.32
N VAL A 61 15.09 3.17 5.72
CA VAL A 61 13.96 3.12 6.67
C VAL A 61 14.36 3.64 8.05
N GLN A 62 15.61 3.41 8.47
CA GLN A 62 16.13 4.00 9.71
C GLN A 62 16.19 5.54 9.62
N ALA A 63 16.63 6.08 8.48
CA ALA A 63 16.67 7.52 8.25
C ALA A 63 15.26 8.14 8.17
N LEU A 64 14.29 7.43 7.57
CA LEU A 64 12.88 7.83 7.55
C LEU A 64 12.26 7.85 8.96
N ALA A 65 12.55 6.85 9.80
CA ALA A 65 12.06 6.82 11.18
C ALA A 65 12.60 7.99 12.03
N THR A 66 13.89 8.32 11.84
CA THR A 66 14.49 9.51 12.45
C THR A 66 13.81 10.78 11.93
N LEU A 67 13.66 10.91 10.60
CA LEU A 67 13.00 12.06 9.98
C LEU A 67 11.56 12.25 10.46
N ALA A 68 10.78 11.18 10.65
CA ALA A 68 9.46 11.24 11.25
C ALA A 68 9.47 11.83 12.66
N SER A 69 10.47 11.47 13.47
CA SER A 69 10.64 12.01 14.82
C SER A 69 10.96 13.51 14.78
N ASP A 70 11.83 13.94 13.87
CA ASP A 70 12.17 15.36 13.70
C ASP A 70 10.99 16.18 13.18
N VAL A 71 10.24 15.67 12.20
CA VAL A 71 9.01 16.30 11.72
C VAL A 71 7.99 16.42 12.86
N LYS A 72 7.79 15.36 13.65
CA LYS A 72 6.87 15.37 14.80
C LYS A 72 7.26 16.42 15.84
N SER A 73 8.56 16.61 16.08
CA SER A 73 9.06 17.66 16.98
C SER A 73 8.76 19.09 16.50
N ARG A 74 8.73 19.31 15.19
CA ARG A 74 8.43 20.62 14.58
C ARG A 74 6.93 20.90 14.52
N LEU A 75 6.15 19.91 14.12
CA LEU A 75 4.70 20.05 13.90
C LEU A 75 3.85 19.81 15.16
N GLY A 76 4.46 19.27 16.21
CA GLY A 76 3.80 19.00 17.49
C GLY A 76 2.86 17.78 17.47
N ALA A 77 2.25 17.52 18.62
CA ALA A 77 1.44 16.31 18.83
C ALA A 77 0.10 16.31 18.07
N ALA A 78 -0.43 17.48 17.73
CA ALA A 78 -1.71 17.62 17.03
C ALA A 78 -1.63 17.10 15.58
N THR A 79 -0.49 17.32 14.91
CA THR A 79 -0.27 16.88 13.53
C THR A 79 0.01 15.39 13.50
N LYS A 80 -0.72 14.63 12.67
CA LYS A 80 -0.44 13.21 12.40
C LYS A 80 0.76 13.09 11.45
N VAL A 81 1.69 12.17 11.73
CA VAL A 81 2.88 11.96 10.89
C VAL A 81 2.93 10.51 10.43
N SER A 82 3.28 10.27 9.18
CA SER A 82 3.54 8.91 8.68
C SER A 82 4.44 8.90 7.44
N TYR A 83 4.64 7.71 6.87
CA TYR A 83 5.19 7.41 5.56
C TYR A 83 4.12 6.60 4.79
N ALA A 84 3.91 6.93 3.51
CA ALA A 84 2.98 6.22 2.63
C ALA A 84 3.73 5.22 1.75
N ALA A 85 3.47 3.93 1.93
CA ALA A 85 4.13 2.91 1.14
C ALA A 85 3.31 2.59 -0.11
N ASP A 86 3.98 2.31 -1.22
CA ASP A 86 3.33 1.68 -2.38
C ASP A 86 2.73 0.32 -1.96
N TRP A 87 1.63 -0.09 -2.60
CA TRP A 87 0.95 -1.37 -2.31
C TRP A 87 1.83 -2.61 -2.52
N THR A 88 2.91 -2.51 -3.30
CA THR A 88 3.89 -3.58 -3.45
C THR A 88 5.03 -3.49 -2.42
N GLU A 89 5.11 -2.39 -1.66
CA GLU A 89 6.17 -2.04 -0.72
C GLU A 89 5.83 -2.36 0.74
N TYR A 90 4.60 -2.07 1.18
CA TYR A 90 4.20 -2.07 2.61
C TYR A 90 4.42 -3.42 3.32
N GLY A 91 4.28 -4.52 2.58
CA GLY A 91 4.36 -5.88 3.10
C GLY A 91 5.79 -6.34 3.42
N ALA A 92 5.98 -7.65 3.46
CA ALA A 92 7.31 -8.20 3.68
C ALA A 92 8.20 -8.01 2.44
N HIS A 93 9.49 -7.72 2.66
CA HIS A 93 10.52 -7.85 1.64
C HIS A 93 10.98 -9.31 1.60
N VAL A 94 10.54 -10.03 0.57
CA VAL A 94 10.83 -11.44 0.35
C VAL A 94 11.98 -11.58 -0.64
N LEU A 95 12.99 -12.37 -0.25
CA LEU A 95 14.23 -12.58 -0.98
C LEU A 95 14.53 -14.07 -1.08
N ASP A 96 15.38 -14.44 -2.05
CA ASP A 96 15.89 -15.80 -2.23
C ASP A 96 14.78 -16.87 -2.24
N GLY A 97 13.68 -16.58 -2.95
CA GLY A 97 12.53 -17.49 -3.07
C GLY A 97 11.77 -17.74 -1.75
N GLY A 98 11.88 -16.85 -0.76
CA GLY A 98 11.25 -17.00 0.55
C GLY A 98 12.19 -17.47 1.66
N ALA A 99 13.47 -17.73 1.34
CA ALA A 99 14.46 -18.10 2.35
C ALA A 99 14.85 -16.92 3.24
N GLU A 100 14.80 -15.68 2.74
CA GLU A 100 14.93 -14.49 3.57
C GLU A 100 13.65 -13.65 3.48
N VAL A 101 13.02 -13.39 4.63
CA VAL A 101 11.84 -12.53 4.74
C VAL A 101 12.10 -11.46 5.79
N ARG A 102 11.89 -10.19 5.44
CA ARG A 102 12.10 -9.02 6.30
C ARG A 102 10.88 -8.11 6.29
N PHE A 103 10.75 -7.25 7.30
CA PHE A 103 9.72 -6.20 7.33
C PHE A 103 10.36 -4.81 7.52
N PRO A 104 10.97 -4.23 6.46
CA PRO A 104 11.77 -3.01 6.60
C PRO A 104 10.97 -1.83 7.17
N LEU A 105 9.72 -1.68 6.74
CA LEU A 105 8.88 -0.55 7.13
C LEU A 105 8.34 -0.65 8.56
N ASP A 106 8.48 -1.80 9.22
CA ASP A 106 8.21 -1.90 10.66
C ASP A 106 9.09 -0.94 11.46
N VAL A 107 10.30 -0.62 10.99
CA VAL A 107 11.19 0.38 11.63
C VAL A 107 10.53 1.75 11.67
N VAL A 108 9.84 2.14 10.59
CA VAL A 108 9.14 3.43 10.50
C VAL A 108 7.82 3.36 11.26
N TRP A 109 6.98 2.37 10.98
CA TRP A 109 5.64 2.28 11.55
C TRP A 109 5.60 1.83 13.00
N SER A 110 6.70 1.32 13.59
CA SER A 110 6.79 1.11 15.03
C SER A 110 7.27 2.35 15.78
N SER A 111 7.77 3.37 15.09
CA SER A 111 8.21 4.62 15.73
C SER A 111 7.03 5.30 16.46
N PRO A 112 7.21 5.78 17.71
CA PRO A 112 6.19 6.58 18.40
C PRO A 112 5.85 7.89 17.71
N ALA A 113 6.73 8.38 16.83
CA ALA A 113 6.48 9.60 16.05
C ALA A 113 5.50 9.40 14.90
N VAL A 114 5.24 8.15 14.50
CA VAL A 114 4.34 7.80 13.40
C VAL A 114 2.97 7.42 13.94
N ASP A 115 1.91 8.00 13.41
CA ASP A 115 0.56 7.84 13.98
C ASP A 115 -0.29 6.78 13.27
N PHE A 116 -0.02 6.51 11.99
CA PHE A 116 -0.79 5.59 11.15
C PHE A 116 0.12 4.89 10.14
N VAL A 117 -0.37 3.84 9.49
CA VAL A 117 0.27 3.19 8.33
C VAL A 117 -0.33 3.81 7.07
N GLY A 118 0.47 4.52 6.26
CA GLY A 118 0.00 5.03 4.97
C GLY A 118 0.25 4.03 3.86
N ILE A 119 -0.74 3.81 3.00
CA ILE A 119 -0.62 2.95 1.81
C ILE A 119 -1.24 3.64 0.60
N ASP A 120 -0.50 3.60 -0.51
CA ASP A 120 -0.97 3.97 -1.84
C ASP A 120 -1.43 2.66 -2.53
N ALA A 121 -2.74 2.44 -2.57
CA ALA A 121 -3.38 1.15 -2.76
C ALA A 121 -4.02 0.98 -4.16
N TYR A 122 -3.35 0.21 -5.02
CA TYR A 122 -3.78 -0.05 -6.40
C TYR A 122 -3.89 -1.55 -6.73
N TRP A 123 -4.60 -2.30 -5.89
CA TRP A 123 -4.69 -3.76 -6.03
C TRP A 123 -5.55 -4.21 -7.22
N PRO A 124 -5.09 -5.18 -8.04
CA PRO A 124 -5.93 -5.82 -9.04
C PRO A 124 -7.20 -6.41 -8.40
N LEU A 125 -8.37 -5.98 -8.90
CA LEU A 125 -9.68 -6.50 -8.47
C LEU A 125 -10.31 -7.42 -9.51
N SER A 126 -9.71 -7.54 -10.69
CA SER A 126 -10.30 -8.30 -11.79
C SER A 126 -9.25 -8.90 -12.70
N ASP A 127 -9.58 -10.02 -13.33
CA ASP A 127 -8.80 -10.65 -14.40
C ASP A 127 -9.67 -10.93 -15.65
N TRP A 128 -10.75 -10.15 -15.80
CA TRP A 128 -11.68 -10.17 -16.93
C TRP A 128 -10.99 -9.86 -18.25
N ARG A 129 -11.42 -10.54 -19.31
CA ARG A 129 -10.84 -10.46 -20.66
C ARG A 129 -11.89 -10.86 -21.70
N ASP A 130 -11.61 -10.66 -22.98
CA ASP A 130 -12.54 -11.11 -24.03
C ASP A 130 -12.52 -12.65 -24.18
N GLY A 131 -13.65 -13.23 -24.56
CA GLY A 131 -13.78 -14.68 -24.79
C GLY A 131 -13.94 -15.49 -23.51
N SER A 132 -13.60 -16.78 -23.56
CA SER A 132 -13.67 -17.67 -22.39
C SER A 132 -12.53 -17.33 -21.41
N HIS A 133 -12.87 -17.12 -20.14
CA HIS A 133 -11.90 -16.87 -19.07
C HIS A 133 -12.39 -17.36 -17.71
N LEU A 134 -11.47 -17.56 -16.77
CA LEU A 134 -11.78 -18.09 -15.44
C LEU A 134 -12.74 -17.20 -14.63
N ASP A 135 -12.65 -15.87 -14.77
CA ASP A 135 -13.49 -14.94 -13.98
C ASP A 135 -14.97 -14.95 -14.37
N ALA A 136 -15.32 -15.44 -15.57
CA ALA A 136 -16.71 -15.58 -16.00
C ALA A 136 -17.45 -16.68 -15.21
N ALA A 137 -16.73 -17.51 -14.46
CA ALA A 137 -17.33 -18.45 -13.51
C ALA A 137 -17.54 -17.85 -12.11
N GLU A 138 -16.99 -16.66 -11.84
CA GLU A 138 -17.10 -15.98 -10.54
C GLU A 138 -18.16 -14.86 -10.54
N ALA A 139 -18.46 -14.26 -11.70
CA ALA A 139 -19.46 -13.21 -11.88
C ALA A 139 -19.95 -13.14 -13.33
N ASP A 140 -21.16 -12.61 -13.53
CA ASP A 140 -21.78 -12.46 -14.86
C ASP A 140 -21.23 -11.24 -15.64
N ASP A 141 -20.71 -10.24 -14.94
CA ASP A 141 -20.10 -9.06 -15.53
C ASP A 141 -18.94 -8.49 -14.68
N ILE A 142 -18.08 -7.70 -15.31
CA ILE A 142 -16.90 -7.08 -14.67
C ILE A 142 -17.26 -5.97 -13.66
N TYR A 143 -18.47 -5.42 -13.75
CA TYR A 143 -18.99 -4.36 -12.90
C TYR A 143 -19.71 -4.90 -11.65
N ASP A 144 -19.82 -6.22 -11.50
CA ASP A 144 -20.47 -6.84 -10.35
C ASP A 144 -19.78 -6.40 -9.06
N LEU A 145 -20.55 -5.69 -8.23
CA LEU A 145 -20.03 -5.05 -7.03
C LEU A 145 -19.58 -6.08 -5.99
N ALA A 146 -20.28 -7.21 -5.85
CA ALA A 146 -19.92 -8.24 -4.89
C ALA A 146 -18.60 -8.93 -5.29
N TYR A 147 -18.42 -9.16 -6.59
CA TYR A 147 -17.21 -9.66 -7.20
C TYR A 147 -16.01 -8.75 -6.92
N LEU A 148 -16.11 -7.46 -7.28
CA LEU A 148 -15.03 -6.49 -7.07
C LEU A 148 -14.73 -6.29 -5.57
N THR A 149 -15.75 -6.20 -4.72
CA THR A 149 -15.58 -6.02 -3.26
C THR A 149 -14.84 -7.21 -2.64
N ARG A 150 -15.21 -8.45 -3.02
CA ARG A 150 -14.50 -9.66 -2.54
C ARG A 150 -13.04 -9.66 -3.01
N ARG A 151 -12.80 -9.25 -4.26
CA ARG A 151 -11.47 -9.24 -4.87
C ARG A 151 -10.49 -8.24 -4.25
N ILE A 152 -10.92 -7.33 -3.38
CA ILE A 152 -9.97 -6.52 -2.59
C ILE A 152 -9.13 -7.42 -1.66
N GLY A 153 -9.69 -8.52 -1.16
CA GLY A 153 -9.00 -9.50 -0.31
C GLY A 153 -8.91 -10.91 -0.90
N ALA A 154 -8.96 -11.05 -2.24
CA ALA A 154 -8.95 -12.36 -2.93
C ALA A 154 -8.46 -12.22 -4.38
N GLY A 155 -8.07 -13.31 -5.05
CA GLY A 155 -7.60 -13.32 -6.44
C GLY A 155 -6.12 -12.98 -6.58
N GLU A 156 -5.76 -12.23 -7.62
CA GLU A 156 -4.37 -11.84 -7.87
C GLU A 156 -3.76 -11.10 -6.67
N ALA A 157 -2.52 -11.43 -6.32
CA ALA A 157 -1.77 -10.90 -5.19
C ALA A 157 -2.33 -11.27 -3.79
N TYR A 158 -3.31 -12.19 -3.74
CA TYR A 158 -3.80 -12.80 -2.49
C TYR A 158 -3.85 -14.33 -2.58
N ASP A 159 -4.67 -14.87 -3.47
CA ASP A 159 -4.80 -16.31 -3.66
C ASP A 159 -3.71 -16.84 -4.59
N TRP A 160 -3.35 -16.06 -5.60
CA TRP A 160 -2.43 -16.46 -6.66
C TRP A 160 -1.68 -15.28 -7.28
N TYR A 161 -0.64 -15.59 -8.06
CA TYR A 161 0.08 -14.64 -8.92
C TYR A 161 0.37 -15.26 -10.29
N TYR A 162 0.75 -14.43 -11.26
CA TYR A 162 1.31 -14.87 -12.54
C TYR A 162 2.83 -14.79 -12.51
N ALA A 163 3.51 -15.89 -12.86
CA ALA A 163 4.97 -15.94 -12.87
C ALA A 163 5.60 -15.06 -13.97
N ASP A 164 4.88 -14.90 -15.08
CA ASP A 164 5.28 -14.11 -16.24
C ASP A 164 4.05 -13.74 -17.10
N ASP A 165 4.28 -13.00 -18.19
CA ASP A 165 3.23 -12.59 -19.12
C ASP A 165 2.57 -13.76 -19.87
N ALA A 166 3.30 -14.87 -20.09
CA ALA A 166 2.73 -16.05 -20.73
C ALA A 166 1.74 -16.75 -19.78
N ALA A 167 2.09 -16.86 -18.50
CA ALA A 167 1.21 -17.32 -17.44
C ALA A 167 -0.04 -16.44 -17.35
N ARG A 168 0.11 -15.10 -17.39
CA ARG A 168 -1.03 -14.17 -17.40
C ARG A 168 -1.96 -14.38 -18.60
N ARG A 169 -1.41 -14.47 -19.82
CA ARG A 169 -2.20 -14.71 -21.04
C ARG A 169 -2.98 -16.02 -20.98
N ASN A 170 -2.38 -17.08 -20.44
CA ASN A 170 -2.97 -18.41 -20.36
C ASN A 170 -3.74 -18.69 -19.05
N GLN A 171 -3.88 -17.69 -18.17
CA GLN A 171 -4.47 -17.83 -16.82
C GLN A 171 -3.84 -18.94 -15.97
N ILE A 172 -2.52 -19.15 -16.08
CA ILE A 172 -1.75 -20.07 -15.23
C ILE A 172 -1.52 -19.40 -13.87
N ARG A 173 -2.52 -19.51 -12.99
CA ARG A 173 -2.53 -18.91 -11.66
C ARG A 173 -1.71 -19.76 -10.68
N THR A 174 -0.58 -19.25 -10.22
CA THR A 174 0.26 -19.93 -9.22
C THR A 174 -0.18 -19.56 -7.81
N PRO A 175 -0.55 -20.52 -6.94
CA PRO A 175 -0.98 -20.21 -5.58
C PRO A 175 0.09 -19.48 -4.75
N ILE A 176 -0.34 -18.50 -3.94
CA ILE A 176 0.52 -17.87 -2.93
C ILE A 176 0.38 -18.66 -1.63
N THR A 177 1.44 -19.37 -1.27
CA THR A 177 1.50 -20.16 -0.03
C THR A 177 2.82 -19.94 0.68
N ASP A 178 2.82 -20.15 1.99
CA ASP A 178 4.05 -20.16 2.80
C ASP A 178 4.66 -21.57 2.87
N GLY A 179 3.83 -22.59 2.99
CA GLY A 179 4.26 -23.98 3.17
C GLY A 179 4.87 -24.24 4.55
N ALA A 180 6.01 -23.60 4.86
CA ALA A 180 6.84 -23.90 6.02
C ALA A 180 6.19 -23.57 7.37
N TYR A 181 5.50 -22.42 7.50
CA TYR A 181 4.91 -21.97 8.77
C TYR A 181 3.43 -21.62 8.66
N GLY A 182 2.80 -21.84 7.51
CA GLY A 182 1.38 -21.53 7.31
C GLY A 182 1.02 -20.05 7.45
N LYS A 183 1.95 -19.14 7.15
CA LYS A 183 1.77 -17.68 7.19
C LYS A 183 1.72 -17.06 5.77
N PRO A 184 0.75 -17.43 4.90
CA PRO A 184 0.73 -16.94 3.52
C PRO A 184 0.56 -15.41 3.44
N TRP A 185 -0.02 -14.79 4.46
CA TRP A 185 -0.16 -13.33 4.58
C TRP A 185 1.17 -12.57 4.46
N MET A 186 2.30 -13.20 4.77
CA MET A 186 3.63 -12.59 4.61
C MET A 186 4.01 -12.39 3.14
N PHE A 187 3.35 -13.10 2.22
CA PHE A 187 3.65 -13.14 0.78
C PHE A 187 2.54 -12.54 -0.08
N ARG A 188 1.45 -12.06 0.52
CA ARG A 188 0.27 -11.53 -0.16
C ARG A 188 0.29 -10.00 -0.13
N GLN A 189 0.35 -9.36 -1.29
CA GLN A 189 0.45 -7.90 -1.40
C GLN A 189 -0.86 -7.15 -1.15
N LYS A 190 -1.99 -7.85 -0.90
CA LYS A 190 -3.23 -7.18 -0.50
C LYS A 190 -3.87 -7.78 0.75
N ASP A 191 -3.15 -8.62 1.48
CA ASP A 191 -3.62 -9.22 2.73
C ASP A 191 -3.42 -8.25 3.90
N LEU A 192 -4.15 -7.13 3.88
CA LEU A 192 -4.08 -6.13 4.95
C LEU A 192 -4.47 -6.74 6.30
N VAL A 193 -5.53 -7.55 6.35
CA VAL A 193 -6.01 -8.17 7.59
C VAL A 193 -4.95 -9.09 8.19
N GLY A 194 -4.37 -9.96 7.36
CA GLY A 194 -3.33 -10.88 7.77
C GLY A 194 -2.07 -10.16 8.24
N TRP A 195 -1.57 -9.20 7.47
CA TRP A 195 -0.40 -8.39 7.84
C TRP A 195 -0.66 -7.62 9.16
N TRP A 196 -1.73 -6.83 9.20
CA TRP A 196 -2.03 -5.96 10.34
C TRP A 196 -2.31 -6.71 11.65
N SER A 197 -2.92 -7.90 11.57
CA SER A 197 -3.37 -8.65 12.75
C SER A 197 -2.31 -9.53 13.40
N ASN A 198 -1.15 -9.72 12.77
CA ASN A 198 -0.16 -10.69 13.22
C ASN A 198 1.13 -10.03 13.72
N ALA A 199 1.84 -10.73 14.59
CA ALA A 199 3.23 -10.38 14.91
C ALA A 199 4.11 -10.71 13.69
N HIS A 200 4.98 -9.78 13.33
CA HIS A 200 5.88 -9.93 12.18
C HIS A 200 7.15 -10.66 12.62
N VAL A 201 7.31 -11.91 12.19
CA VAL A 201 8.50 -12.72 12.49
C VAL A 201 9.31 -12.91 11.22
N GLU A 202 10.52 -12.36 11.21
CA GLU A 202 11.42 -12.42 10.06
C GLU A 202 12.08 -13.79 9.89
N ARG A 203 12.64 -14.07 8.70
CA ARG A 203 13.29 -15.35 8.39
C ARG A 203 14.66 -15.22 7.77
N VAL A 204 15.61 -16.05 8.18
CA VAL A 204 16.93 -16.21 7.55
C VAL A 204 17.13 -17.67 7.21
N GLY A 205 17.53 -17.97 5.97
CA GLY A 205 17.76 -19.36 5.53
C GLY A 205 16.53 -20.25 5.65
N GLY A 206 15.34 -19.67 5.50
CA GLY A 206 14.05 -20.36 5.64
C GLY A 206 13.59 -20.56 7.08
N VAL A 207 14.32 -20.07 8.08
CA VAL A 207 14.01 -20.27 9.51
C VAL A 207 13.60 -18.96 10.16
N GLU A 208 12.52 -18.98 10.94
CA GLU A 208 12.07 -17.84 11.74
C GLU A 208 13.12 -17.42 12.78
N LEU A 209 13.33 -16.10 12.89
CA LEU A 209 14.18 -15.53 13.94
C LEU A 209 13.50 -15.70 15.32
N PRO A 210 14.28 -15.69 16.43
CA PRO A 210 13.74 -15.97 17.77
C PRO A 210 12.70 -14.98 18.32
N GLY A 211 12.38 -13.90 17.60
CA GLY A 211 11.44 -12.87 18.04
C GLY A 211 10.79 -12.15 16.87
N ALA A 212 9.66 -11.50 17.16
CA ALA A 212 9.02 -10.59 16.23
C ALA A 212 9.78 -9.26 16.12
N THR A 213 9.52 -8.51 15.06
CA THR A 213 9.91 -7.10 14.96
C THR A 213 9.18 -6.25 16.02
N ASN A 214 9.47 -4.95 16.05
CA ASN A 214 8.79 -4.02 16.94
C ASN A 214 7.33 -3.70 16.53
N TRP A 215 6.85 -4.26 15.41
CA TRP A 215 5.46 -4.07 15.01
C TRP A 215 4.52 -4.66 16.05
N ILE A 216 3.60 -3.82 16.54
CA ILE A 216 2.54 -4.25 17.43
C ILE A 216 1.33 -4.59 16.56
N ALA A 217 0.96 -5.87 16.55
CA ALA A 217 -0.24 -6.35 15.88
C ALA A 217 -1.45 -5.49 16.28
N ARG A 218 -2.19 -5.03 15.28
CA ARG A 218 -3.35 -4.15 15.43
C ARG A 218 -3.05 -2.77 16.03
N GLY A 219 -1.77 -2.37 16.08
CA GLY A 219 -1.31 -1.24 16.88
C GLY A 219 -1.66 0.14 16.32
N LYS A 220 -1.76 0.30 15.00
CA LYS A 220 -2.03 1.58 14.33
C LYS A 220 -3.08 1.43 13.23
N PRO A 221 -3.91 2.45 12.97
CA PRO A 221 -4.81 2.43 11.82
C PRO A 221 -4.03 2.52 10.50
N ILE A 222 -4.64 2.01 9.44
CA ILE A 222 -4.21 2.12 8.05
C ILE A 222 -5.02 3.23 7.41
N TRP A 223 -4.34 4.14 6.74
CA TRP A 223 -4.93 5.13 5.85
C TRP A 223 -4.60 4.71 4.42
N LEU A 224 -5.62 4.64 3.57
CA LEU A 224 -5.41 4.51 2.13
C LEU A 224 -5.19 5.94 1.63
N VAL A 225 -3.91 6.35 1.65
CA VAL A 225 -3.45 7.70 1.30
C VAL A 225 -3.71 7.97 -0.17
N GLU A 226 -3.72 6.91 -0.97
CA GLU A 226 -4.13 6.93 -2.36
C GLU A 226 -4.84 5.62 -2.71
N THR A 227 -5.90 5.67 -3.50
CA THR A 227 -6.49 4.49 -4.15
C THR A 227 -7.39 4.90 -5.31
N GLY A 228 -7.56 4.03 -6.30
CA GLY A 228 -8.43 4.30 -7.44
C GLY A 228 -8.13 3.37 -8.60
N CYS A 229 -8.79 3.59 -9.73
CA CYS A 229 -8.43 2.99 -11.00
C CYS A 229 -8.73 3.99 -12.13
N PRO A 230 -8.14 3.82 -13.33
CA PRO A 230 -8.47 4.67 -14.48
C PRO A 230 -9.92 4.42 -14.95
N ALA A 231 -10.59 5.48 -15.39
CA ALA A 231 -11.91 5.43 -16.04
C ALA A 231 -11.81 4.89 -17.49
N VAL A 232 -11.33 3.66 -17.61
CA VAL A 232 -11.09 2.95 -18.88
C VAL A 232 -11.56 1.51 -18.74
N ASP A 233 -11.98 0.90 -19.86
CA ASP A 233 -12.35 -0.52 -19.96
C ASP A 233 -11.37 -1.38 -19.16
N ARG A 234 -11.89 -2.21 -18.24
CA ARG A 234 -11.07 -3.10 -17.38
C ARG A 234 -10.07 -2.37 -16.49
N GLY A 235 -10.32 -1.13 -16.11
CA GLY A 235 -9.56 -0.35 -15.11
C GLY A 235 -9.18 -1.13 -13.86
N ALA A 236 -10.11 -1.95 -13.34
CA ALA A 236 -9.89 -2.80 -12.18
C ALA A 236 -8.86 -3.93 -12.37
N ASN A 237 -8.41 -4.24 -13.59
CA ASN A 237 -7.44 -5.31 -13.85
C ASN A 237 -6.00 -4.92 -13.47
N ALA A 238 -5.65 -3.64 -13.61
CA ALA A 238 -4.36 -3.10 -13.16
C ALA A 238 -4.58 -1.63 -12.75
N PRO A 239 -5.12 -1.38 -11.55
CA PRO A 239 -5.60 -0.06 -11.17
C PRO A 239 -4.53 1.03 -11.14
N ASN A 240 -3.26 0.66 -11.02
CA ASN A 240 -2.12 1.57 -11.05
C ASN A 240 -1.75 2.06 -12.47
N VAL A 241 -2.33 1.48 -13.54
CA VAL A 241 -1.91 1.76 -14.91
C VAL A 241 -2.84 2.78 -15.56
N PHE A 242 -2.53 4.06 -15.44
CA PHE A 242 -3.31 5.16 -16.00
C PHE A 242 -2.86 5.50 -17.45
N PRO A 243 -3.79 5.67 -18.39
CA PRO A 243 -3.46 6.24 -19.70
C PRO A 243 -3.20 7.74 -19.57
N ASP A 244 -1.94 8.16 -19.76
CA ASP A 244 -1.53 9.56 -19.81
C ASP A 244 -0.38 9.76 -20.79
N VAL A 245 -0.66 10.32 -21.97
CA VAL A 245 0.34 10.58 -23.02
C VAL A 245 1.52 11.47 -22.59
N LYS A 246 1.43 12.14 -21.42
CA LYS A 246 2.50 12.96 -20.86
C LYS A 246 3.40 12.19 -19.89
N SER A 247 3.01 10.99 -19.48
CA SER A 247 3.73 10.15 -18.53
C SER A 247 4.52 9.06 -19.24
N SER A 248 5.76 8.81 -18.79
CA SER A 248 6.52 7.63 -19.22
C SER A 248 5.93 6.32 -18.71
N GLU A 249 5.14 6.39 -17.63
CA GLU A 249 4.45 5.26 -17.00
C GLU A 249 3.05 5.03 -17.59
N SER A 250 2.72 5.70 -18.71
CA SER A 250 1.43 5.54 -19.37
C SER A 250 1.23 4.11 -19.84
N GLY A 251 0.03 3.58 -19.63
CA GLY A 251 -0.34 2.28 -20.16
C GLY A 251 -1.83 2.09 -20.21
N LEU A 252 -2.22 0.86 -20.53
CA LEU A 252 -3.59 0.39 -20.38
C LEU A 252 -3.62 -0.76 -19.37
N PRO A 253 -4.69 -0.86 -18.56
CA PRO A 253 -4.91 -2.03 -17.70
C PRO A 253 -4.87 -3.32 -18.50
N TYR A 254 -4.52 -4.44 -17.85
CA TYR A 254 -4.40 -5.73 -18.55
C TYR A 254 -5.67 -6.07 -19.32
N PHE A 255 -5.48 -6.42 -20.60
CA PHE A 255 -6.55 -6.77 -21.54
C PHE A 255 -7.56 -5.66 -21.83
N SER A 256 -7.35 -4.44 -21.36
CA SER A 256 -8.20 -3.30 -21.71
C SER A 256 -8.20 -3.03 -23.22
N ARG A 257 -9.37 -2.66 -23.75
CA ARG A 257 -9.54 -2.17 -25.12
C ARG A 257 -9.31 -0.65 -25.23
N GLY A 258 -9.06 0.03 -24.12
CA GLY A 258 -8.65 1.44 -24.08
C GLY A 258 -9.76 2.48 -24.25
N PHE A 259 -11.03 2.07 -24.36
CA PHE A 259 -12.13 3.03 -24.40
C PHE A 259 -12.48 3.53 -22.98
N ARG A 260 -13.00 4.75 -22.89
CA ARG A 260 -13.45 5.37 -21.63
C ARG A 260 -14.58 4.56 -21.00
N ASP A 261 -14.45 4.30 -19.71
CA ASP A 261 -15.41 3.53 -18.91
C ASP A 261 -15.51 4.11 -17.50
N ASP A 262 -16.43 5.05 -17.32
CA ASP A 262 -16.65 5.74 -16.04
C ASP A 262 -17.29 4.80 -15.00
N LEU A 263 -18.07 3.80 -15.46
CA LEU A 263 -18.73 2.84 -14.58
C LEU A 263 -17.69 1.95 -13.88
N MET A 264 -16.61 1.57 -14.57
CA MET A 264 -15.51 0.82 -13.97
C MET A 264 -14.89 1.55 -12.77
N GLN A 265 -14.59 2.83 -12.93
CA GLN A 265 -14.03 3.65 -11.84
C GLN A 265 -15.03 3.81 -10.69
N ALA A 266 -16.30 4.09 -10.99
CA ALA A 266 -17.35 4.19 -9.99
C ALA A 266 -17.48 2.88 -9.18
N ARG A 267 -17.52 1.72 -9.85
CA ARG A 267 -17.61 0.41 -9.19
C ARG A 267 -16.38 0.05 -8.36
N PHE A 268 -15.18 0.45 -8.79
CA PHE A 268 -13.97 0.28 -7.99
C PHE A 268 -14.06 1.06 -6.67
N ILE A 269 -14.52 2.32 -6.73
CA ILE A 269 -14.69 3.18 -5.56
C ILE A 269 -15.77 2.60 -4.64
N GLU A 270 -16.94 2.26 -5.19
CA GLU A 270 -18.02 1.62 -4.43
C GLU A 270 -17.56 0.33 -3.76
N ALA A 271 -16.79 -0.51 -4.45
CA ALA A 271 -16.25 -1.75 -3.90
C ALA A 271 -15.29 -1.49 -2.73
N THR A 272 -14.43 -0.48 -2.86
CA THR A 272 -13.47 -0.08 -1.83
C THR A 272 -14.18 0.44 -0.59
N LEU A 273 -15.19 1.29 -0.77
CA LEU A 273 -16.02 1.78 0.33
C LEU A 273 -16.84 0.65 0.96
N ALA A 274 -17.49 -0.22 0.18
CA ALA A 274 -18.25 -1.36 0.69
C ALA A 274 -17.38 -2.32 1.51
N ARG A 275 -16.10 -2.47 1.17
CA ARG A 275 -15.15 -3.30 1.89
C ARG A 275 -14.78 -2.74 3.27
N PHE A 276 -14.59 -1.43 3.37
CA PHE A 276 -13.93 -0.84 4.54
C PHE A 276 -14.80 0.12 5.35
N ASP A 277 -15.85 0.71 4.79
CA ASP A 277 -16.72 1.64 5.50
C ASP A 277 -17.89 0.92 6.19
N PRO A 278 -17.97 0.96 7.54
CA PRO A 278 -19.07 0.37 8.29
C PRO A 278 -20.46 0.95 7.99
N ALA A 279 -20.53 2.13 7.36
CA ALA A 279 -21.79 2.74 6.94
C ALA A 279 -22.35 2.11 5.65
N MET A 280 -21.54 1.36 4.90
CA MET A 280 -21.94 0.77 3.62
C MET A 280 -22.75 -0.53 3.81
N PRO A 281 -23.77 -0.76 2.97
CA PRO A 281 -24.49 -2.04 2.96
C PRO A 281 -23.56 -3.21 2.68
N GLY A 282 -23.73 -4.32 3.42
CA GLY A 282 -22.92 -5.52 3.22
C GLY A 282 -21.51 -5.45 3.84
N PHE A 283 -21.20 -4.43 4.62
CA PHE A 283 -19.94 -4.35 5.37
C PHE A 283 -19.74 -5.60 6.24
N ASP A 284 -18.59 -6.27 6.03
CA ASP A 284 -18.16 -7.41 6.82
C ASP A 284 -17.07 -6.98 7.82
N PRO A 285 -17.33 -7.04 9.15
CA PRO A 285 -16.34 -6.66 10.15
C PRO A 285 -15.09 -7.54 10.15
N ALA A 286 -15.11 -8.75 9.55
CA ALA A 286 -13.91 -9.57 9.40
C ALA A 286 -12.94 -8.99 8.36
N CYS A 287 -13.46 -8.20 7.42
CA CYS A 287 -12.69 -7.58 6.34
C CYS A 287 -12.04 -6.26 6.77
N ASN A 288 -12.60 -5.59 7.77
CA ASN A 288 -12.03 -4.43 8.44
C ASN A 288 -12.17 -4.58 9.98
N PRO A 289 -11.32 -5.40 10.62
CA PRO A 289 -11.44 -5.70 12.04
C PRO A 289 -11.22 -4.48 12.93
N GLN A 290 -11.78 -4.50 14.13
CA GLN A 290 -11.57 -3.47 15.15
C GLN A 290 -10.30 -3.77 15.96
N SER A 291 -9.50 -2.74 16.23
CA SER A 291 -8.34 -2.85 17.09
C SER A 291 -8.73 -2.83 18.56
N PRO A 292 -8.24 -3.79 19.37
CA PRO A 292 -8.36 -3.69 20.82
C PRO A 292 -7.38 -2.66 21.42
N VAL A 293 -6.42 -2.14 20.64
CA VAL A 293 -5.37 -1.20 21.11
C VAL A 293 -5.87 0.24 21.12
N TYR A 294 -6.53 0.68 20.04
CA TYR A 294 -7.01 2.06 19.89
C TYR A 294 -8.53 2.17 19.70
N GLY A 295 -9.25 1.04 19.64
CA GLY A 295 -10.72 1.01 19.55
C GLY A 295 -11.31 1.36 18.18
N GLY A 296 -10.49 1.76 17.20
CA GLY A 296 -10.92 2.03 15.82
C GLY A 296 -10.78 0.81 14.90
N ARG A 297 -11.12 0.98 13.62
CA ARG A 297 -11.03 -0.06 12.57
C ARG A 297 -9.64 -0.08 11.93
N MET A 298 -9.23 -1.25 11.41
CA MET A 298 -7.94 -1.43 10.72
C MET A 298 -7.71 -0.40 9.63
N VAL A 299 -8.65 -0.25 8.69
CA VAL A 299 -8.69 0.85 7.72
C VAL A 299 -9.67 1.89 8.23
N GLU A 300 -9.22 3.14 8.31
CA GLU A 300 -10.08 4.25 8.72
C GLU A 300 -10.87 4.78 7.52
N ALA A 301 -12.19 4.57 7.52
CA ALA A 301 -13.05 4.86 6.36
C ALA A 301 -12.99 6.33 5.90
N ALA A 302 -12.89 7.28 6.85
CA ALA A 302 -12.74 8.71 6.55
C ALA A 302 -11.35 9.08 5.96
N ARG A 303 -10.43 8.10 5.87
CA ARG A 303 -9.05 8.23 5.41
C ARG A 303 -8.77 7.29 4.23
N ILE A 304 -9.80 7.10 3.41
CA ILE A 304 -9.71 6.53 2.08
C ILE A 304 -9.72 7.69 1.10
N HIS A 305 -8.57 7.97 0.50
CA HIS A 305 -8.37 9.09 -0.41
C HIS A 305 -8.37 8.60 -1.86
N ILE A 306 -9.38 8.99 -2.62
CA ILE A 306 -9.53 8.56 -4.01
C ILE A 306 -8.68 9.43 -4.94
N TRP A 307 -7.79 8.81 -5.71
CA TRP A 307 -6.98 9.46 -6.73
C TRP A 307 -7.74 9.64 -8.04
N ALA A 308 -7.42 10.73 -8.74
CA ALA A 308 -7.93 11.05 -10.07
C ALA A 308 -9.45 10.90 -10.22
N TRP A 309 -10.19 11.22 -9.17
CA TRP A 309 -11.64 11.28 -9.18
C TRP A 309 -12.13 12.72 -9.37
N ASP A 310 -12.95 12.91 -10.39
CA ASP A 310 -13.63 14.17 -10.61
C ASP A 310 -15.05 14.10 -10.05
N ALA A 311 -15.24 14.72 -8.87
CA ALA A 311 -16.54 14.75 -8.19
C ALA A 311 -17.58 15.67 -8.89
N ARG A 312 -17.24 16.30 -10.02
CA ARG A 312 -18.18 17.18 -10.74
C ARG A 312 -19.25 16.36 -11.48
N PRO A 313 -20.49 16.87 -11.61
CA PRO A 313 -21.58 16.19 -12.34
C PRO A 313 -21.28 15.88 -13.81
N PHE A 314 -20.37 16.64 -14.42
CA PHE A 314 -19.88 16.46 -15.79
C PHE A 314 -18.35 16.43 -15.74
N PRO A 315 -17.74 15.25 -15.55
CA PRO A 315 -16.29 15.12 -15.47
C PRO A 315 -15.66 15.54 -16.80
N ALA A 316 -14.63 16.40 -16.70
CA ALA A 316 -13.99 17.07 -17.85
C ALA A 316 -13.22 16.13 -18.77
#